data_AF-A0A7K4L1T6-F1
#
_entry.id   AF-A0A7K4L1T6-F1
#
_cell.length_a   1.000
_cell.length_b   1.000
_cell.length_c   1.000
_cell.angle_alpha   90.00
_cell.angle_beta   90.00
_cell.angle_gamma   90.00
#
_symmetry.space_group_name_H-M   'P 1'
#
loop_
_entity.id
_entity.type
_entity.pdbx_description
1 polymer ?
#
loop_
_entity_poly.entity_id
_entity_poly.type
_entity_poly.pdbx_seq_one_letter_code
_entity_poly.pdbx_strand_id
1 'polypeptide(L)'
;HSCDTLENWFYDETSRRCCYQCPPGYVKKKACPTDPHHCMRCGPEQYLNEESQKPRCDACVSCPKESDLVEKAPCSFNSSRVCECRPGLFCQMTLKNTCARCQRHTVCKPGFGVKVKGTSTTDVSCEECPPGTFSDQSSSTDICKPHT
;
A
#
# COMPACT_ATOMS: atom_id res chain seq x y z
N HIS A 1 -6.37 26.39 36.42
CA HIS A 1 -5.39 25.65 35.60
C HIS A 1 -5.88 25.59 34.17
N SER A 2 -6.00 26.73 33.49
CA SER A 2 -6.58 26.77 32.14
C SER A 2 -5.45 26.99 31.15
N CYS A 3 -5.18 25.96 30.34
CA CYS A 3 -4.33 26.07 29.16
C CYS A 3 -5.13 26.60 27.95
N ASP A 4 -6.39 26.98 28.13
CA ASP A 4 -7.36 27.30 27.08
C ASP A 4 -7.13 28.65 26.40
N THR A 5 -6.10 29.41 26.82
CA THR A 5 -5.76 30.69 26.18
C THR A 5 -4.94 30.52 24.90
N LEU A 6 -4.47 29.30 24.58
CA LEU A 6 -3.62 29.01 23.43
C LEU A 6 -4.19 27.86 22.59
N GLU A 7 -4.40 28.11 21.29
CA GLU A 7 -4.88 27.11 20.34
C GLU A 7 -3.90 25.92 20.26
N ASN A 8 -4.42 24.69 20.29
CA ASN A 8 -3.64 23.44 20.30
C ASN A 8 -2.84 23.15 21.59
N TRP A 9 -3.32 23.61 22.75
CA TRP A 9 -2.75 23.24 24.05
C TRP A 9 -3.75 22.46 24.90
N PHE A 10 -3.27 21.51 25.68
CA PHE A 10 -4.05 20.74 26.65
C PHE A 10 -3.30 20.61 27.97
N TYR A 11 -4.01 20.50 29.09
CA TYR A 11 -3.39 20.22 30.37
C TYR A 11 -3.19 18.70 30.53
N ASP A 12 -1.95 18.27 30.76
CA ASP A 12 -1.64 16.87 31.06
C ASP A 12 -1.51 16.68 32.57
N GLU A 13 -2.41 15.90 33.15
CA GLU A 13 -2.43 15.59 34.58
C GLU A 13 -1.18 14.81 35.03
N THR A 14 -0.59 14.01 34.13
CA THR A 14 0.59 13.20 34.44
C THR A 14 1.83 14.08 34.65
N SER A 15 2.01 15.09 33.80
CA SER A 15 3.10 16.06 33.90
C SER A 15 2.74 17.33 34.69
N ARG A 16 1.48 17.47 35.14
CA ARG A 16 0.93 18.62 35.87
C ARG A 16 1.25 19.96 35.21
N ARG A 17 1.15 20.02 33.88
CA ARG A 17 1.43 21.23 33.08
C ARG A 17 0.70 21.24 31.73
N CYS A 18 0.69 22.41 31.10
CA CYS A 18 0.22 22.56 29.72
C CYS A 18 1.21 21.95 28.72
N CYS A 19 0.67 21.17 27.79
CA CYS A 19 1.38 20.54 26.70
C CYS A 19 0.78 21.00 25.37
N TYR A 20 1.63 21.16 24.37
CA TYR A 20 1.26 21.42 23.00
C TYR A 20 0.82 20.11 22.32
N GLN A 21 -0.32 20.16 21.62
CA GLN A 21 -0.86 19.07 20.82
C GLN A 21 -0.29 19.14 19.41
N CYS A 22 0.47 18.10 19.04
CA CYS A 22 1.00 18.01 17.68
C CYS A 22 -0.13 17.82 16.66
N PRO A 23 -0.08 18.51 15.50
CA PRO A 23 -1.06 18.33 14.44
C PRO A 23 -0.97 16.91 13.84
N PRO A 24 -2.03 16.45 13.14
CA PRO A 24 -2.03 15.17 12.44
C PRO A 24 -0.81 15.02 11.52
N GLY A 25 -0.23 13.81 11.48
CA GLY A 25 0.99 13.53 10.71
C GLY A 25 2.30 13.95 11.38
N TYR A 26 2.25 14.43 12.63
CA TYR A 26 3.43 14.75 13.44
C TYR A 26 3.53 13.86 14.68
N VAL A 27 4.75 13.49 15.01
CA VAL A 27 5.10 12.73 16.20
C VAL A 27 5.68 13.64 17.27
N LYS A 28 5.28 13.42 18.52
CA LYS A 28 5.83 14.11 19.69
C LYS A 28 7.21 13.56 20.08
N LYS A 29 8.24 14.41 20.14
CA LYS A 29 9.58 14.07 20.64
C LYS A 29 9.61 13.82 22.15
N LYS A 30 8.71 14.46 22.88
CA LYS A 30 8.56 14.36 24.34
C LYS A 30 7.13 13.96 24.67
N ALA A 31 6.93 13.30 25.80
CA ALA A 31 5.59 12.90 26.26
C ALA A 31 4.62 14.09 26.36
N CYS A 32 5.15 15.22 26.86
CA CYS A 32 4.51 16.53 26.91
C CYS A 32 5.35 17.54 26.09
N PRO A 33 5.00 17.80 24.82
CA PRO A 33 5.59 18.88 24.03
C PRO A 33 5.30 20.22 24.70
N THR A 34 6.27 21.12 24.79
CA THR A 34 6.05 22.47 25.34
C THR A 34 6.26 23.57 24.30
N ASP A 35 6.47 23.19 23.06
CA ASP A 35 6.76 24.07 21.93
C ASP A 35 6.53 23.29 20.62
N PRO A 36 6.07 23.93 19.53
CA PRO A 36 5.83 23.27 18.24
C PRO A 36 7.03 22.52 17.64
N HIS A 37 8.28 22.93 17.92
CA HIS A 37 9.50 22.23 17.44
C HIS A 37 9.70 20.84 18.09
N HIS A 38 8.96 20.53 19.15
CA HIS A 38 8.88 19.19 19.71
C HIS A 38 7.98 18.24 18.90
N CYS A 39 7.25 18.75 17.90
CA CYS A 39 6.53 17.95 16.92
C CYS A 39 7.40 17.78 15.68
N MET A 40 7.58 16.54 15.22
CA MET A 40 8.39 16.24 14.04
C MET A 40 7.65 15.37 13.05
N ARG A 41 7.97 15.53 11.78
CA ARG A 41 7.54 14.62 10.72
C ARG A 41 8.42 13.37 10.74
N CYS A 42 7.86 12.28 10.25
CA CYS A 42 8.62 11.05 10.05
C CYS A 42 9.74 11.27 9.03
N GLY A 43 10.90 10.67 9.31
CA GLY A 43 12.08 10.76 8.46
C GLY A 43 11.96 9.87 7.21
N PRO A 44 13.05 9.75 6.43
CA PRO A 44 13.12 8.81 5.32
C PRO A 44 12.79 7.37 5.76
N GLU A 45 12.12 6.61 4.90
CA GLU A 45 11.68 5.23 5.16
C GLU A 45 10.71 5.05 6.35
N GLN A 46 10.09 6.14 6.81
CA GLN A 46 9.14 6.12 7.90
C GLN A 46 7.90 6.97 7.58
N TYR A 47 6.76 6.56 8.10
CA TYR A 47 5.50 7.27 7.91
C TYR A 47 4.63 7.25 9.17
N LEU A 48 3.72 8.21 9.27
CA LEU A 48 2.64 8.20 10.23
C LEU A 48 1.34 8.62 9.53
N ASN A 49 0.42 7.68 9.35
CA ASN A 49 -0.90 7.97 8.81
C ASN A 49 -1.69 8.87 9.77
N GLU A 50 -2.42 9.84 9.22
CA GLU A 50 -3.17 10.85 10.00
C GLU A 50 -4.24 10.23 10.91
N GLU A 51 -4.78 9.08 10.50
CA GLU A 51 -5.73 8.27 11.27
C GLU A 51 -5.09 7.59 12.50
N SER A 52 -3.76 7.48 12.53
CA SER A 52 -3.02 6.86 13.62
C SER A 52 -2.46 7.91 14.56
N GLN A 53 -3.12 8.12 15.69
CA GLN A 53 -2.59 8.90 16.81
C GLN A 53 -1.48 8.12 17.57
N LYS A 54 -0.52 7.56 16.84
CA LYS A 54 0.59 6.79 17.43
C LYS A 54 1.69 7.74 17.91
N PRO A 55 2.38 7.41 19.02
CA PRO A 55 3.50 8.20 19.51
C PRO A 55 4.80 7.98 18.72
N ARG A 56 4.80 7.16 17.65
CA ARG A 56 5.98 6.78 16.86
C ARG A 56 5.60 6.58 15.39
N CYS A 57 6.57 6.83 14.51
CA CYS A 57 6.46 6.51 13.09
C CYS A 57 6.54 5.01 12.85
N ASP A 58 5.77 4.52 11.87
CA ASP A 58 5.87 3.17 11.34
C ASP A 58 6.93 3.12 10.23
N ALA A 59 7.60 1.97 10.05
CA ALA A 59 8.54 1.78 8.96
C ALA A 59 7.79 1.51 7.64
N CYS A 60 8.28 2.10 6.55
CA CYS A 60 7.78 1.79 5.22
C CYS A 60 8.16 0.35 4.82
N VAL A 61 7.26 -0.33 4.10
CA VAL A 61 7.59 -1.63 3.50
C VAL A 61 8.66 -1.46 2.43
N SER A 62 9.46 -2.50 2.19
CA SER A 62 10.43 -2.54 1.09
C SER A 62 9.86 -3.33 -0.09
N CYS A 63 10.20 -2.94 -1.32
CA CYS A 63 9.82 -3.66 -2.55
C CYS A 63 11.04 -4.40 -3.15
N PRO A 64 11.47 -5.52 -2.56
CA PRO A 64 12.59 -6.30 -3.08
C PRO A 64 12.30 -6.85 -4.48
N LYS A 65 13.20 -6.58 -5.44
CA LYS A 65 13.05 -7.06 -6.83
C LYS A 65 13.16 -8.58 -6.91
N GLU A 66 13.92 -9.19 -6.00
CA GLU A 66 14.06 -10.64 -5.84
C GLU A 66 12.75 -11.34 -5.45
N SER A 67 11.76 -10.60 -4.94
CA SER A 67 10.42 -11.11 -4.64
C SER A 67 9.38 -10.77 -5.71
N ASP A 68 9.84 -10.40 -6.92
CA ASP A 68 9.00 -9.97 -8.04
C ASP A 68 8.10 -8.75 -7.74
N LEU A 69 8.50 -7.93 -6.76
CA LEU A 69 7.78 -6.71 -6.38
C LEU A 69 8.29 -5.49 -7.15
N VAL A 70 7.38 -4.56 -7.40
CA VAL A 70 7.66 -3.23 -7.93
C VAL A 70 7.01 -2.17 -7.04
N GLU A 71 7.69 -1.02 -6.90
CA GLU A 71 7.13 0.11 -6.18
C GLU A 71 6.03 0.75 -7.02
N LYS A 72 4.80 0.75 -6.47
CA LYS A 72 3.64 1.39 -7.08
C LYS A 72 3.44 2.82 -6.58
N ALA A 73 3.74 3.03 -5.30
CA ALA A 73 3.73 4.35 -4.67
C ALA A 73 4.93 4.47 -3.72
N PRO A 74 5.63 5.61 -3.72
CA PRO A 74 6.80 5.81 -2.86
C PRO A 74 6.41 5.95 -1.39
N CYS A 75 7.38 5.72 -0.51
CA CYS A 75 7.27 6.07 0.91
C CYS A 75 7.19 7.60 1.06
N SER A 76 6.29 8.07 1.92
CA SER A 76 6.20 9.47 2.31
C SER A 76 6.07 9.59 3.83
N PHE A 77 6.20 10.80 4.36
CA PHE A 77 6.06 11.05 5.80
C PHE A 77 4.69 10.67 6.38
N ASN A 78 3.63 10.61 5.58
CA ASN A 78 2.25 10.29 6.03
C ASN A 78 1.64 9.04 5.37
N SER A 79 2.35 8.40 4.44
CA SER A 79 1.91 7.17 3.79
C SER A 79 3.06 6.19 3.60
N SER A 80 2.78 4.91 3.83
CA SER A 80 3.75 3.85 3.51
C SER A 80 3.99 3.79 2.01
N ARG A 81 5.18 3.32 1.64
CA ARG A 81 5.43 2.72 0.32
C ARG A 81 4.37 1.66 0.02
N VAL A 82 3.95 1.53 -1.23
CA VAL A 82 3.08 0.44 -1.72
C VAL A 82 3.84 -0.38 -2.75
N CYS A 83 3.93 -1.68 -2.52
CA CYS A 83 4.53 -2.65 -3.41
C CYS A 83 3.44 -3.52 -4.05
N GLU A 84 3.60 -3.81 -5.34
CA GLU A 84 2.75 -4.73 -6.08
C GLU A 84 3.60 -5.75 -6.84
N CYS A 85 2.99 -6.87 -7.22
CA CYS A 85 3.66 -7.81 -8.11
C CYS A 85 3.91 -7.17 -9.48
N ARG A 86 5.07 -7.46 -10.06
CA ARG A 86 5.42 -7.00 -11.41
C ARG A 86 4.43 -7.52 -12.45
N PRO A 87 4.33 -6.89 -13.64
CA PRO A 87 3.41 -7.32 -14.69
C PRO A 87 3.55 -8.81 -15.07
N GLY A 88 2.41 -9.48 -15.27
CA GLY A 88 2.32 -10.92 -15.54
C GLY A 88 2.23 -11.79 -14.27
N LEU A 89 2.23 -11.17 -13.09
CA LEU A 89 2.01 -11.84 -11.81
C LEU A 89 0.85 -11.18 -11.05
N PHE A 90 0.25 -11.94 -10.14
CA PHE A 90 -0.72 -11.47 -9.16
C PHE A 90 -0.27 -11.82 -7.75
N CYS A 91 -0.78 -11.09 -6.77
CA CYS A 91 -0.51 -11.32 -5.37
C CYS A 91 -1.38 -12.45 -4.83
N GLN A 92 -0.77 -13.60 -4.55
CA GLN A 92 -1.47 -14.73 -3.96
C GLN A 92 -1.69 -14.55 -2.45
N MET A 93 -0.77 -13.86 -1.77
CA MET A 93 -0.84 -13.61 -0.33
C MET A 93 -0.56 -12.14 -0.02
N THR A 94 -1.62 -11.38 0.18
CA THR A 94 -1.57 -9.93 0.42
C THR A 94 -1.12 -9.60 1.84
N LEU A 95 -0.23 -8.62 1.97
CA LEU A 95 0.12 -7.97 3.23
C LEU A 95 -0.21 -6.48 3.14
N LYS A 96 -0.19 -5.78 4.27
CA LYS A 96 -0.45 -4.34 4.28
C LYS A 96 0.60 -3.62 3.42
N ASN A 97 0.14 -2.96 2.36
CA ASN A 97 0.95 -2.21 1.39
C ASN A 97 1.98 -3.05 0.60
N THR A 98 1.93 -4.38 0.63
CA THR A 98 2.87 -5.24 -0.11
C THR A 98 2.28 -6.62 -0.39
N CYS A 99 3.01 -7.48 -1.09
CA CYS A 99 2.66 -8.88 -1.29
C CYS A 99 3.70 -9.79 -0.66
N ALA A 100 3.26 -10.81 0.08
CA ALA A 100 4.15 -11.85 0.60
C ALA A 100 4.57 -12.85 -0.49
N ARG A 101 3.71 -13.07 -1.49
CA ARG A 101 3.95 -14.07 -2.54
C ARG A 101 3.30 -13.69 -3.87
N CYS A 102 4.14 -13.33 -4.84
CA CYS A 102 3.72 -13.13 -6.21
C CYS A 102 3.68 -14.45 -6.97
N GLN A 103 2.62 -14.67 -7.75
CA GLN A 103 2.44 -15.86 -8.58
C GLN A 103 2.19 -15.44 -10.02
N ARG A 104 2.72 -16.20 -10.99
CA ARG A 104 2.45 -15.98 -12.42
C ARG A 104 0.96 -16.10 -12.71
N HIS A 105 0.47 -15.24 -13.60
CA HIS A 105 -0.87 -15.37 -14.13
C HIS A 105 -1.09 -16.72 -14.82
N THR A 106 -2.30 -17.24 -14.70
CA THR A 106 -2.75 -18.44 -15.40
C THR A 106 -2.65 -18.24 -16.91
N VAL A 107 -2.11 -19.25 -17.58
CA VAL A 107 -1.99 -19.29 -19.04
C VAL A 107 -3.18 -20.05 -19.61
N CYS A 108 -3.95 -19.39 -20.47
CA CYS A 108 -5.03 -20.03 -21.21
C CYS A 108 -4.43 -20.89 -22.32
N LYS A 109 -4.77 -22.18 -22.32
CA LYS A 109 -4.31 -23.15 -23.31
C LYS A 109 -5.00 -22.94 -24.68
N PRO A 110 -4.49 -23.53 -25.77
CA PRO A 110 -5.19 -23.52 -27.06
C PRO A 110 -6.63 -24.03 -26.93
N GLY A 111 -7.54 -23.40 -27.66
CA GLY A 111 -8.99 -23.56 -27.52
C GLY A 111 -9.64 -22.71 -26.42
N PHE A 112 -8.82 -22.04 -25.58
CA PHE A 112 -9.27 -21.14 -24.53
C PHE A 112 -8.66 -19.75 -24.71
N GLY A 113 -9.44 -18.72 -24.41
CA GLY A 113 -8.99 -17.33 -24.40
C GLY A 113 -9.17 -16.71 -23.02
N VAL A 114 -8.51 -15.57 -22.80
CA VAL A 114 -8.69 -14.75 -21.61
C VAL A 114 -10.11 -14.17 -21.58
N LYS A 115 -10.88 -14.55 -20.57
CA LYS A 115 -12.19 -13.96 -20.25
C LYS A 115 -12.04 -12.74 -19.36
N VAL A 116 -11.27 -12.90 -18.29
CA VAL A 116 -11.00 -11.84 -17.31
C VAL A 116 -9.49 -11.66 -17.24
N LYS A 117 -9.06 -10.43 -17.53
CA LYS A 117 -7.65 -10.05 -17.46
C LYS A 117 -7.17 -10.08 -16.01
N GLY A 118 -6.01 -10.69 -15.78
CA GLY A 118 -5.34 -10.66 -14.48
C GLY A 118 -4.88 -9.25 -14.11
N THR A 119 -4.85 -8.97 -12.81
CA THR A 119 -4.33 -7.73 -12.22
C THR A 119 -3.16 -8.05 -11.29
N SER A 120 -2.60 -7.05 -10.61
CA SER A 120 -1.57 -7.28 -9.58
C SER A 120 -2.11 -8.02 -8.35
N THR A 121 -3.43 -8.18 -8.20
CA THR A 121 -4.08 -8.85 -7.06
C THR A 121 -5.01 -10.00 -7.45
N THR A 122 -5.38 -10.12 -8.73
CA THR A 122 -6.27 -11.16 -9.23
C THR A 122 -5.65 -11.92 -10.39
N ASP A 123 -5.91 -13.22 -10.45
CA ASP A 123 -5.43 -14.06 -11.55
C ASP A 123 -6.26 -13.87 -12.83
N VAL A 124 -5.72 -14.33 -13.96
CA VAL A 124 -6.41 -14.48 -15.24
C VAL A 124 -7.47 -15.57 -15.13
N SER A 125 -8.65 -15.30 -15.69
CA SER A 125 -9.68 -16.32 -15.90
C SER A 125 -9.80 -16.64 -17.39
N CYS A 126 -9.80 -17.93 -17.71
CA CYS A 126 -9.90 -18.43 -19.07
C CYS A 126 -11.30 -18.94 -19.37
N GLU A 127 -11.74 -18.80 -20.61
CA GLU A 127 -12.96 -19.44 -21.13
C GLU A 127 -12.70 -20.17 -22.44
N GLU A 128 -13.52 -21.18 -22.71
CA GLU A 128 -13.50 -21.88 -23.99
C GLU A 128 -13.97 -20.92 -25.10
N CYS A 129 -13.30 -20.99 -26.26
CA CYS A 129 -13.66 -20.11 -27.35
C CYS A 129 -15.05 -20.44 -27.91
N PRO A 130 -15.98 -19.46 -27.97
CA PRO A 130 -17.30 -19.70 -28.51
C PRO A 130 -17.24 -20.04 -30.01
N PRO A 131 -18.28 -20.70 -30.56
CA PRO A 131 -18.37 -21.01 -31.97
C PRO A 131 -18.10 -19.79 -32.87
N GLY A 132 -17.24 -19.95 -33.87
CA GLY A 132 -16.79 -18.87 -34.75
C GLY A 132 -15.54 -18.12 -34.26
N THR A 133 -14.99 -18.50 -33.11
CA THR A 133 -13.72 -17.98 -32.58
C THR A 133 -12.74 -19.08 -32.19
N PHE A 134 -11.44 -18.78 -32.21
CA PHE A 134 -10.37 -19.69 -31.85
C PHE A 134 -9.26 -19.01 -31.04
N SER A 135 -8.43 -19.83 -30.40
CA SER A 135 -7.17 -19.45 -29.78
C SER A 135 -6.16 -20.57 -30.04
N ASP A 136 -5.07 -20.27 -30.72
CA ASP A 136 -4.05 -21.23 -31.17
C ASP A 136 -2.81 -21.25 -30.28
N GLN A 137 -2.73 -20.36 -29.30
CA GLN A 137 -1.54 -20.13 -28.48
C GLN A 137 -1.84 -20.30 -26.99
N SER A 138 -0.80 -20.69 -26.25
CA SER A 138 -0.85 -20.65 -24.78
C SER A 138 -0.52 -19.25 -24.32
N SER A 139 -1.49 -18.52 -23.78
CA SER A 139 -1.33 -17.10 -23.44
C SER A 139 -2.11 -16.70 -22.20
N SER A 140 -1.52 -15.85 -21.37
CA SER A 140 -2.20 -15.22 -20.22
C SER A 140 -2.83 -13.86 -20.58
N THR A 141 -2.76 -13.45 -21.86
CA THR A 141 -3.26 -12.14 -22.33
C THR A 141 -4.17 -12.23 -23.53
N ASP A 142 -4.06 -13.27 -24.35
CA ASP A 142 -4.81 -13.36 -25.60
C ASP A 142 -6.25 -13.81 -25.37
N ILE A 143 -7.18 -13.07 -25.99
CA ILE A 143 -8.60 -13.43 -26.07
C ILE A 143 -8.84 -14.32 -27.28
N CYS A 144 -10.01 -14.97 -27.34
CA CYS A 144 -10.43 -15.70 -28.54
C CYS A 144 -10.58 -14.74 -29.73
N LYS A 145 -10.04 -15.14 -30.88
CA LYS A 145 -10.03 -14.37 -32.13
C LYS A 145 -11.04 -14.95 -33.12
N PRO A 146 -11.69 -14.16 -33.97
CA PRO A 146 -12.63 -14.67 -34.97
C PRO A 146 -11.90 -15.55 -36.00
N HIS A 147 -12.56 -16.60 -36.49
CA HIS A 147 -12.06 -17.39 -37.61
C HIS A 147 -12.00 -16.53 -38.87
N THR A 148 -10.95 -16.71 -39.67
CA THR A 148 -10.86 -16.21 -41.05
C THR A 148 -11.23 -17.29 -42.04
#